data_AF-A0A3A3EI32-F1
#
_entry.id   AF-A0A3A3EI32-F1
#
_cell.length_a   1.000
_cell.length_b   1.000
_cell.length_c   1.000
_cell.angle_alpha   90.00
_cell.angle_beta   90.00
_cell.angle_gamma   90.00
#
_symmetry.space_group_name_H-M   'P 1'
#
loop_
_entity.id
_entity.type
_entity.pdbx_description
1 polymer ?
#
loop_
_entity_poly.entity_id
_entity_poly.type
_entity_poly.pdbx_seq_one_letter_code
_entity_poly.pdbx_strand_id
1 'polypeptide(L)'
;MLVFTERVVYTEGDKVLLKYIASYFVNEGDSIMTRELESKDFYSEASINKLRSLKLIRYSSSDSIQIYPQIVTEKERLEELPDHFQTLKKWWYSKKWAVAFTVIFLILPALKTYIDLINTLFK
;
A
#
# COMPACT_ATOMS: atom_id res chain seq x y z
N MET A 1 -32.40 -0.25 6.28
CA MET A 1 -31.31 -0.30 7.29
C MET A 1 -30.05 0.23 6.62
N LEU A 2 -29.77 1.52 6.78
CA LEU A 2 -28.56 2.13 6.23
C LEU A 2 -27.40 1.75 7.14
N VAL A 3 -26.59 0.79 6.72
CA VAL A 3 -25.31 0.49 7.38
C VAL A 3 -24.39 1.65 7.02
N PHE A 4 -24.33 2.66 7.88
CA PHE A 4 -23.26 3.64 7.86
C PHE A 4 -21.97 2.89 8.21
N THR A 5 -21.26 2.40 7.19
CA THR A 5 -19.87 2.00 7.35
C THR A 5 -19.10 3.27 7.69
N GLU A 6 -18.88 3.52 8.97
CA GLU A 6 -17.92 4.52 9.43
C GLU A 6 -16.62 4.32 8.65
N ARG A 7 -16.24 5.33 7.86
CA ARG A 7 -14.93 5.30 7.21
C ARG A 7 -13.88 5.39 8.30
N VAL A 8 -13.27 4.26 8.61
CA VAL A 8 -12.11 4.19 9.50
C VAL A 8 -11.02 5.10 8.94
N VAL A 9 -10.73 6.19 9.64
CA VAL A 9 -9.70 7.16 9.26
C VAL A 9 -8.37 6.69 9.83
N TYR A 10 -7.41 6.29 8.99
CA TYR A 10 -6.06 5.86 9.41
C TYR A 10 -5.10 7.04 9.48
N THR A 11 -4.29 7.10 10.54
CA THR A 11 -3.13 8.00 10.60
C THR A 11 -2.00 7.47 9.70
N GLU A 12 -0.99 8.27 9.39
CA GLU A 12 0.17 7.80 8.62
C GLU A 12 0.93 6.67 9.34
N GLY A 13 1.04 6.74 10.67
CA GLY A 13 1.60 5.64 11.47
C GLY A 13 0.79 4.35 11.33
N ASP A 14 -0.54 4.44 11.37
CA ASP A 14 -1.41 3.26 11.20
C ASP A 14 -1.25 2.65 9.80
N LYS A 15 -1.12 3.46 8.75
CA LYS A 15 -0.92 2.98 7.37
C LYS A 15 0.41 2.27 7.21
N VAL A 16 1.50 2.81 7.76
CA VAL A 16 2.83 2.20 7.71
C VAL A 16 2.80 0.85 8.45
N LEU A 17 2.21 0.81 9.63
CA LEU A 17 2.05 -0.40 10.42
C LEU A 17 1.21 -1.45 9.68
N LEU A 18 0.05 -1.05 9.14
CA LEU A 18 -0.85 -1.94 8.40
C LEU A 18 -0.15 -2.56 7.18
N LYS A 19 0.57 -1.76 6.40
CA LYS A 19 1.34 -2.24 5.24
C LYS A 19 2.39 -3.27 5.65
N TYR A 20 3.12 -2.98 6.72
CA TYR A 20 4.16 -3.87 7.21
C TYR A 20 3.58 -5.22 7.66
N ILE A 21 2.54 -5.22 8.48
CA ILE A 21 1.92 -6.46 8.98
C ILE A 21 1.26 -7.24 7.82
N ALA A 22 0.60 -6.56 6.89
CA ALA A 22 0.02 -7.20 5.71
C ALA A 22 1.08 -7.85 4.82
N SER A 23 2.21 -7.16 4.58
CA SER A 23 3.34 -7.74 3.83
C SER A 23 3.92 -8.96 4.55
N TYR A 24 4.05 -8.92 5.88
CA TYR A 24 4.50 -10.07 6.65
C TYR A 24 3.53 -11.26 6.52
N PHE A 25 2.23 -11.03 6.66
CA PHE A 25 1.21 -12.06 6.47
C PHE A 25 1.23 -12.67 5.07
N VAL A 26 1.47 -11.87 4.02
CA VAL A 26 1.58 -12.39 2.65
C VAL A 26 2.81 -13.28 2.47
N ASN A 27 3.93 -12.92 3.10
CA ASN A 27 5.18 -13.66 2.98
C ASN A 27 5.20 -14.94 3.84
N GLU A 28 4.65 -14.88 5.06
CA GLU A 28 4.74 -15.93 6.07
C GLU A 28 3.41 -16.70 6.29
N GLY A 29 2.30 -16.21 5.73
CA GLY A 29 0.96 -16.78 5.91
C GLY A 29 0.30 -16.37 7.24
N ASP A 30 -0.60 -17.22 7.75
CA ASP A 30 -1.24 -17.10 9.07
C ASP A 30 -0.23 -17.36 10.19
N SER A 31 0.72 -16.44 10.30
CA SER A 31 1.90 -16.51 11.12
C SER A 31 1.76 -15.61 12.35
N ILE A 32 2.30 -16.09 13.46
CA ILE A 32 2.37 -15.36 14.73
C ILE A 32 3.64 -14.48 14.72
N MET A 33 3.47 -13.18 14.86
CA MET A 33 4.56 -12.20 15.03
C MET A 33 5.05 -12.12 16.47
N THR A 34 6.35 -11.87 16.65
CA THR A 34 6.99 -11.66 17.97
C THR A 34 7.05 -10.18 18.38
N ARG A 35 7.26 -9.96 19.68
CA ARG A 35 7.29 -8.65 20.34
C ARG A 35 8.40 -7.69 19.88
N GLU A 36 9.42 -8.15 19.16
CA GLU A 36 10.47 -7.30 18.56
C GLU A 36 9.91 -6.27 17.57
N LEU A 37 8.68 -6.47 17.10
CA LEU A 37 7.99 -5.51 16.26
C LEU A 37 7.43 -4.32 17.02
N GLU A 38 7.08 -4.52 18.29
CA GLU A 38 6.61 -3.45 19.18
C GLU A 38 7.73 -2.47 19.53
N SER A 39 8.99 -2.85 19.34
CA SER A 39 10.13 -1.95 19.57
C SER A 39 10.39 -1.01 18.40
N LYS A 40 9.57 -1.04 17.34
CA LYS A 40 9.72 -0.11 16.20
C LYS A 40 8.97 1.19 16.46
N ASP A 41 9.55 2.29 16.03
CA ASP A 41 9.04 3.66 16.29
C ASP A 41 7.61 3.91 15.76
N PHE A 42 7.14 3.13 14.78
CA PHE A 42 5.78 3.23 14.22
C PHE A 42 4.75 2.35 14.96
N TYR A 43 5.17 1.58 15.96
CA TYR A 43 4.33 0.66 16.75
C TYR A 43 3.75 1.40 17.97
N SER A 44 2.94 2.43 17.72
CA SER A 44 2.28 3.15 18.82
C SER A 44 1.14 2.31 19.41
N GLU A 45 0.95 2.38 20.73
CA GLU A 45 -0.14 1.67 21.41
C GLU A 45 -1.52 2.05 20.82
N ALA A 46 -1.68 3.29 20.37
CA ALA A 46 -2.88 3.76 19.68
C ALA A 46 -3.12 3.01 18.35
N SER A 47 -2.07 2.83 17.55
CA SER A 47 -2.14 2.11 16.27
C SER A 47 -2.49 0.64 16.48
N ILE A 48 -1.88 -0.01 17.48
CA ILE A 48 -2.17 -1.41 17.85
C ILE A 48 -3.63 -1.54 18.30
N ASN A 49 -4.07 -0.70 19.22
CA ASN A 49 -5.43 -0.76 19.76
C ASN A 49 -6.48 -0.55 18.68
N LYS A 50 -6.17 0.28 17.69
CA LYS A 50 -7.02 0.48 16.51
C LYS A 50 -7.07 -0.73 15.59
N LEU A 51 -5.92 -1.33 15.25
CA LEU A 51 -5.90 -2.56 14.46
C LEU A 51 -6.60 -3.71 15.18
N ARG A 52 -6.51 -3.75 16.51
CA ARG A 52 -7.22 -4.69 17.38
C ARG A 52 -8.73 -4.45 17.37
N SER A 53 -9.19 -3.20 17.49
CA SER A 53 -10.63 -2.90 17.43
C SER A 53 -11.25 -3.26 16.09
N LEU A 54 -10.45 -3.22 15.03
CA LEU A 54 -10.83 -3.61 13.67
C LEU A 54 -10.70 -5.12 13.42
N LYS A 55 -10.34 -5.92 14.43
CA LYS A 55 -10.15 -7.37 14.35
C LYS A 55 -9.13 -7.79 13.29
N LEU A 56 -8.11 -6.97 13.05
CA LEU A 56 -7.03 -7.26 12.10
C LEU A 56 -5.85 -7.97 12.78
N ILE A 57 -5.70 -7.76 14.09
CA ILE A 57 -4.69 -8.41 14.93
C ILE A 57 -5.30 -8.78 16.29
N ARG A 58 -4.76 -9.82 16.94
CA ARG A 58 -5.01 -10.14 18.36
C ARG A 58 -3.71 -10.51 19.07
N TYR A 59 -3.68 -10.39 20.38
CA TYR A 59 -2.60 -10.96 21.19
C TYR A 59 -2.91 -12.43 21.47
N SER A 60 -1.99 -13.32 21.08
CA SER A 60 -2.11 -14.75 21.39
C SER A 60 -1.44 -15.09 22.72
N SER A 61 -0.42 -14.33 23.11
CA SER A 61 0.28 -14.40 24.41
C SER A 61 0.83 -13.03 24.79
N SER A 62 1.48 -12.91 25.96
CA SER A 62 2.20 -11.70 26.39
C SER A 62 3.26 -11.21 25.41
N ASP A 63 3.72 -12.09 24.51
CA ASP A 63 4.91 -11.87 23.69
C ASP A 63 4.65 -12.04 22.19
N SER A 64 3.38 -12.24 21.80
CA SER A 64 3.05 -12.54 20.40
C SER A 64 1.72 -12.00 19.91
N ILE A 65 1.74 -11.55 18.66
CA ILE A 65 0.62 -10.98 17.93
C ILE A 65 0.23 -11.95 16.83
N GLN A 66 -1.03 -12.36 16.81
CA GLN A 66 -1.62 -13.11 15.72
C GLN A 66 -2.31 -12.16 14.75
N ILE A 67 -2.07 -12.39 13.45
CA ILE A 67 -2.55 -11.55 12.37
C ILE A 67 -3.73 -12.25 11.69
N TYR A 68 -4.80 -11.50 11.40
CA TYR A 68 -5.93 -12.04 10.65
C TYR A 68 -5.81 -11.75 9.15
N PRO A 69 -6.29 -12.65 8.28
CA PRO A 69 -6.24 -12.48 6.82
C PRO A 69 -6.93 -11.21 6.32
N GLN A 70 -7.90 -10.70 7.08
CA GLN A 70 -8.61 -9.44 6.80
C GLN A 70 -7.66 -8.23 6.72
N ILE A 71 -6.45 -8.32 7.28
CA ILE A 71 -5.46 -7.25 7.21
C ILE A 71 -5.00 -6.96 5.79
N VAL A 72 -4.96 -7.98 4.91
CA VAL A 72 -4.56 -7.82 3.51
C VAL A 72 -5.63 -7.05 2.76
N THR A 73 -6.90 -7.42 2.94
CA THR A 73 -8.05 -6.73 2.34
C THR A 73 -8.13 -5.27 2.80
N GLU A 74 -7.86 -5.01 4.08
CA GLU A 74 -7.87 -3.64 4.60
C GLU A 74 -6.71 -2.80 4.06
N LYS A 75 -5.53 -3.41 3.89
CA LYS A 75 -4.37 -2.79 3.24
C LYS A 75 -4.66 -2.47 1.78
N GLU A 76 -5.26 -3.40 1.05
CA GLU A 76 -5.70 -3.20 -0.34
C GLU A 76 -6.72 -2.06 -0.43
N ARG A 77 -7.71 -2.01 0.49
CA ARG A 77 -8.70 -0.92 0.56
C ARG A 77 -8.07 0.46 0.77
N LEU A 78 -6.96 0.55 1.49
CA LEU A 78 -6.21 1.81 1.69
C LEU A 78 -5.28 2.14 0.52
N GLU A 79 -4.83 1.14 -0.23
CA GLU A 79 -3.99 1.29 -1.41
C GLU A 79 -4.77 1.44 -2.71
N GLU A 80 -6.06 1.10 -2.71
CA GLU A 80 -7.00 1.48 -3.75
C GLU A 80 -6.93 3.00 -3.90
N LEU A 81 -6.12 3.42 -4.89
CA LEU A 81 -6.04 4.77 -5.38
C LEU A 81 -7.46 5.30 -5.46
N PRO A 82 -7.79 6.42 -4.79
CA PRO A 82 -9.15 6.92 -4.77
C PRO A 82 -9.65 6.91 -6.20
N ASP A 83 -10.84 6.32 -6.40
CA ASP A 83 -11.45 5.95 -7.68
C ASP A 83 -11.25 7.00 -8.79
N HIS A 84 -11.11 8.26 -8.38
CA HIS A 84 -10.65 9.41 -9.15
C HIS A 84 -9.38 9.17 -9.99
N PHE A 85 -8.30 8.58 -9.47
CA PHE A 85 -7.06 8.35 -10.25
C PHE A 85 -7.22 7.22 -11.27
N GLN A 86 -7.93 6.14 -10.92
CA GLN A 86 -8.25 5.09 -11.89
C GLN A 86 -9.20 5.61 -12.96
N THR A 87 -10.17 6.43 -12.59
CA THR A 87 -11.12 7.09 -13.49
C THR A 87 -10.41 8.11 -14.38
N LEU A 88 -9.50 8.91 -13.84
CA LEU A 88 -8.65 9.83 -14.62
C LEU A 88 -7.74 9.07 -15.58
N LYS A 89 -7.12 7.98 -15.14
CA LYS A 89 -6.26 7.15 -15.98
C LYS A 89 -7.07 6.51 -17.12
N LYS A 90 -8.23 5.91 -16.79
CA LYS A 90 -9.17 5.37 -17.79
C LYS A 90 -9.66 6.45 -18.74
N TRP A 91 -10.00 7.64 -18.24
CA TRP A 91 -10.44 8.78 -19.05
C TRP A 91 -9.34 9.28 -19.97
N TRP A 92 -8.11 9.40 -19.47
CA TRP A 92 -6.94 9.83 -20.23
C TRP A 92 -6.66 8.85 -21.37
N TYR A 93 -6.50 7.55 -21.07
CA TYR A 93 -6.23 6.53 -22.09
C TYR A 93 -7.43 6.18 -22.98
N SER A 94 -8.65 6.61 -22.63
CA SER A 94 -9.82 6.53 -23.52
C SER A 94 -9.74 7.53 -24.68
N LYS A 95 -8.94 8.59 -24.57
CA LYS A 95 -8.77 9.57 -25.65
C LYS A 95 -7.76 9.06 -26.68
N LYS A 96 -8.16 9.03 -27.96
CA LYS A 96 -7.30 8.62 -29.09
C LYS A 96 -5.99 9.41 -29.19
N TRP A 97 -5.99 10.66 -28.73
CA TRP A 97 -4.81 11.54 -28.73
C TRP A 97 -3.86 11.32 -27.54
N ALA A 98 -4.32 10.68 -26.46
CA ALA A 98 -3.51 10.51 -25.26
C ALA A 98 -2.33 9.55 -25.47
N VAL A 99 -2.51 8.50 -26.29
CA VAL A 99 -1.44 7.57 -26.66
C VAL A 99 -0.33 8.31 -27.41
N ALA A 100 -0.69 9.10 -28.41
CA ALA A 100 0.27 9.92 -29.17
C ALA A 100 1.01 10.91 -28.26
N PHE A 101 0.29 11.57 -27.34
CA PHE A 101 0.90 12.48 -26.37
C PHE A 101 1.88 11.78 -25.42
N THR A 102 1.51 10.62 -24.88
CA THR A 102 2.42 9.84 -24.01
C THR A 102 3.66 9.36 -24.77
N VAL A 103 3.52 8.96 -26.04
CA VAL A 103 4.67 8.55 -26.85
C VAL A 103 5.60 9.75 -27.10
N ILE A 104 5.05 10.90 -27.46
CA ILE A 104 5.84 12.09 -27.81
C ILE A 104 6.53 12.71 -26.59
N PHE A 105 5.84 12.80 -25.46
CA PHE A 105 6.36 13.53 -24.29
C PHE A 105 7.07 12.66 -23.25
N LEU A 106 6.78 11.36 -23.18
CA LEU A 106 7.42 10.47 -22.19
C LEU A 106 8.38 9.49 -22.85
N ILE A 107 7.94 8.83 -23.94
CA ILE A 107 8.72 7.74 -24.54
C ILE A 107 9.88 8.28 -25.39
N LEU A 108 9.65 9.30 -26.24
CA LEU A 108 10.71 9.89 -27.06
C LEU A 108 11.85 10.50 -26.23
N PRO A 109 11.59 11.32 -25.18
CA PRO A 109 12.66 11.84 -24.35
C PRO A 109 13.39 10.73 -23.59
N ALA A 110 12.68 9.74 -23.06
CA ALA A 110 13.29 8.62 -22.34
C ALA A 110 14.17 7.74 -23.24
N LEU A 111 13.74 7.46 -24.48
CA LEU A 111 14.55 6.78 -25.48
C LEU A 111 15.81 7.56 -25.82
N LYS A 112 15.67 8.89 -25.99
CA LYS A 112 16.82 9.77 -26.22
C LYS A 112 17.80 9.71 -25.04
N THR A 113 17.31 9.82 -23.81
CA THR A 113 18.15 9.72 -22.61
C THR A 113 18.84 8.37 -22.52
N TYR A 114 18.15 7.27 -22.85
CA TYR A 114 18.72 5.92 -22.83
C TYR A 114 19.84 5.76 -23.87
N ILE A 115 19.65 6.26 -25.09
CA ILE A 115 20.67 6.24 -26.15
C ILE A 115 21.88 7.10 -25.75
N ASP A 116 21.65 8.30 -25.21
CA ASP A 116 22.73 9.17 -24.73
C ASP A 116 23.53 8.51 -23.58
N LEU A 117 22.84 7.78 -22.70
CA LEU A 117 23.45 7.09 -21.56
C LEU A 117 24.28 5.86 -22.00
N ILE A 118 23.79 5.09 -22.99
CA ILE A 118 24.57 4.02 -23.62
C ILE A 118 25.81 4.59 -24.34
N ASN A 119 25.66 5.66 -25.12
CA ASN A 119 26.79 6.31 -25.79
C ASN A 119 27.82 6.88 -24.81
N THR A 120 27.40 7.27 -23.60
CA THR A 120 28.31 7.76 -22.56
C THR A 120 29.03 6.62 -21.84
N LEU A 121 28.40 5.44 -21.70
CA LEU A 121 28.97 4.28 -21.03
C LEU A 121 29.91 3.44 -21.92
N PHE A 122 29.71 3.46 -23.24
CA PHE A 122 30.50 2.69 -24.21
C PHE A 122 31.50 3.53 -25.02
N LYS A 123 31.84 4.72 -24.51
CA LYS A 123 32.88 5.61 -25.05
C LYS A 123 34.00 5.75 -24.02
#